data_AF-A0A956GF91-F1
#
_entry.id   AF-A0A956GF91-F1
#
_cell.length_a   1.000
_cell.length_b   1.000
_cell.length_c   1.000
_cell.angle_alpha   90.00
_cell.angle_beta   90.00
_cell.angle_gamma   90.00
#
_symmetry.space_group_name_H-M   'P 1'
#
loop_
_entity.id
_entity.type
_entity.pdbx_description
1 polymer ?
#
loop_
_entity_poly.entity_id
_entity_poly.type
_entity_poly.pdbx_seq_one_letter_code
_entity_poly.pdbx_strand_id
1 'polypeptide(L)'
;MQARPAKKARTAKKRTAKKRTAKKRTAKKRTAKKRRRVTLRRLGRDWKRARRWRCRSKRCRAAKQRRKMRFYLRLRALRHAIARRQARRHVKVTIARARVEGGEHLRVHSRYGVWHLWRPEHYDAARAGIVIYHHGYTNSADRSWKQFRLPPQFARSKRNALFIVPDGPHRRWHPLRWPTLDGLLAAVRKVAKIEVPERGPIVVVAHSAGFRTLESWVGKSGGAHDRVREVILLDALYGSTKPFRDWIEGNAKRRMIIVGADTRRQAYWFARAKPYGVRRRRIPHELSAFSAREREARVLYLRSQLDHSSMVKAAWVLPMLLEMVELPKIGPPNS
;
A
#
# COMPACT_ATOMS: atom_id res chain seq x y z
N MET A 1 -9.59 -53.42 -48.61
CA MET A 1 -8.65 -52.31 -48.87
C MET A 1 -8.48 -51.47 -47.62
N GLN A 2 -7.25 -51.46 -47.10
CA GLN A 2 -6.83 -50.82 -45.86
C GLN A 2 -6.46 -49.35 -46.12
N ALA A 3 -6.99 -48.43 -45.32
CA ALA A 3 -6.44 -47.08 -45.21
C ALA A 3 -6.66 -46.53 -43.81
N ARG A 4 -5.62 -46.49 -42.96
CA ARG A 4 -5.43 -45.51 -41.87
C ARG A 4 -4.04 -45.64 -41.19
N PRO A 5 -3.02 -44.87 -41.63
CA PRO A 5 -1.83 -44.63 -40.80
C PRO A 5 -1.47 -43.14 -40.56
N ALA A 6 -2.34 -42.16 -40.85
CA ALA A 6 -1.94 -40.74 -40.77
C ALA A 6 -2.09 -40.07 -39.37
N LYS A 7 -2.99 -40.53 -38.49
CA LYS A 7 -3.25 -39.85 -37.19
C LYS A 7 -2.21 -40.15 -36.10
N LYS A 8 -1.56 -41.31 -36.10
CA LYS A 8 -0.54 -41.70 -35.08
C LYS A 8 0.79 -40.93 -35.25
N ALA A 9 1.17 -40.56 -36.47
CA ALA A 9 2.42 -39.82 -36.72
C ALA A 9 2.37 -38.35 -36.22
N ARG A 10 1.20 -37.70 -36.28
CA ARG A 10 1.03 -36.29 -35.87
C ARG A 10 1.07 -36.11 -34.35
N THR A 11 0.60 -37.07 -33.57
CA THR A 11 0.66 -37.06 -32.09
C THR A 11 2.06 -37.37 -31.56
N ALA A 12 2.83 -38.23 -32.23
CA ALA A 12 4.23 -38.50 -31.91
C ALA A 12 5.13 -37.26 -32.09
N LYS A 13 5.00 -36.52 -33.20
CA LYS A 13 5.75 -35.27 -33.46
C LYS A 13 5.43 -34.16 -32.43
N LYS A 14 4.18 -34.04 -31.96
CA LYS A 14 3.82 -33.06 -30.90
C LYS A 14 4.43 -33.43 -29.54
N ARG A 15 4.50 -34.72 -29.18
CA ARG A 15 5.09 -35.18 -27.92
C ARG A 15 6.61 -34.96 -27.88
N THR A 16 7.33 -35.18 -28.99
CA THR A 16 8.78 -34.97 -29.06
C THR A 16 9.16 -33.48 -29.01
N ALA A 17 8.38 -32.60 -29.63
CA ALA A 17 8.56 -31.14 -29.51
C ALA A 17 8.35 -30.63 -28.07
N LYS A 18 7.35 -31.17 -27.35
CA LYS A 18 7.09 -30.83 -25.94
C LYS A 18 8.19 -31.32 -25.00
N LYS A 19 8.77 -32.51 -25.24
CA LYS A 19 9.92 -33.03 -24.49
C LYS A 19 11.19 -32.19 -24.74
N ARG A 20 11.47 -31.79 -25.99
CA ARG A 20 12.62 -30.93 -26.34
C ARG A 20 12.55 -29.55 -25.68
N THR A 21 11.38 -28.92 -25.65
CA THR A 21 11.18 -27.62 -24.99
C THR A 21 11.29 -27.70 -23.46
N ALA A 22 10.80 -28.79 -22.85
CA ALA A 22 10.98 -29.04 -21.42
C ALA A 22 12.46 -29.22 -21.04
N LYS A 23 13.23 -30.00 -21.83
CA LYS A 23 14.67 -30.23 -21.61
C LYS A 23 15.50 -28.95 -21.77
N LYS A 24 15.17 -28.09 -22.74
CA LYS A 24 15.80 -26.75 -22.88
C LYS A 24 15.49 -25.84 -21.68
N ARG A 25 14.26 -25.86 -21.15
CA ARG A 25 13.87 -25.06 -19.97
C ARG A 25 14.57 -25.53 -18.68
N THR A 26 14.73 -26.83 -18.46
CA THR A 26 15.46 -27.36 -17.29
C THR A 26 16.96 -27.06 -17.37
N ALA A 27 17.58 -27.19 -18.55
CA ALA A 27 18.98 -26.81 -18.76
C ALA A 27 19.22 -25.32 -18.46
N LYS A 28 18.36 -24.41 -18.96
CA LYS A 28 18.43 -22.95 -18.69
C LYS A 28 18.22 -22.61 -17.21
N LYS A 29 17.38 -23.36 -16.49
CA LYS A 29 17.21 -23.21 -15.03
C LYS A 29 18.46 -23.65 -14.26
N ARG A 30 19.10 -24.77 -14.65
CA ARG A 30 20.33 -25.27 -14.01
C ARG A 30 21.50 -24.29 -14.20
N THR A 31 21.71 -23.76 -15.41
CA THR A 31 22.75 -22.74 -15.67
C THR A 31 22.50 -21.45 -14.91
N ALA A 32 21.26 -20.96 -14.84
CA ALA A 32 20.91 -19.78 -14.04
C ALA A 32 21.16 -19.99 -12.53
N LYS A 33 20.85 -21.18 -11.99
CA LYS A 33 21.12 -21.54 -10.59
C LYS A 33 22.63 -21.61 -10.31
N LYS A 34 23.42 -22.18 -11.23
CA LYS A 34 24.89 -22.24 -11.15
C LYS A 34 25.50 -20.83 -11.15
N ARG A 35 25.12 -19.96 -12.10
CA ARG A 35 25.56 -18.55 -12.16
C ARG A 35 25.23 -17.79 -10.87
N ARG A 36 24.01 -17.95 -10.31
CA ARG A 36 23.61 -17.31 -9.06
C ARG A 36 24.44 -17.77 -7.85
N ARG A 37 24.75 -19.07 -7.74
CA ARG A 37 25.64 -19.60 -6.70
C ARG A 37 27.06 -19.02 -6.80
N VAL A 38 27.59 -18.89 -8.02
CA VAL A 38 28.91 -18.28 -8.24
C VAL A 38 28.93 -16.81 -7.83
N THR A 39 27.93 -16.02 -8.24
CA THR A 39 27.83 -14.59 -7.85
C THR A 39 27.73 -14.41 -6.34
N LEU A 40 26.92 -15.21 -5.65
CA LEU A 40 26.79 -15.15 -4.18
C LEU A 40 28.09 -15.56 -3.47
N ARG A 41 28.78 -16.59 -3.96
CA ARG A 41 30.09 -16.99 -3.42
C ARG A 41 31.15 -15.89 -3.62
N ARG A 42 31.13 -15.18 -4.76
CA ARG A 42 32.05 -14.06 -5.02
C ARG A 42 31.78 -12.89 -4.08
N LEU A 43 30.51 -12.49 -3.92
CA LEU A 43 30.10 -11.44 -2.97
C LEU A 43 30.47 -11.79 -1.50
N GLY A 44 30.33 -13.06 -1.11
CA GLY A 44 30.73 -13.53 0.22
C GLY A 44 32.26 -13.45 0.45
N ARG A 45 33.06 -13.78 -0.56
CA ARG A 45 34.53 -13.65 -0.50
C ARG A 45 34.97 -12.18 -0.40
N ASP A 46 34.36 -11.30 -1.19
CA ASP A 46 34.65 -9.85 -1.16
C ASP A 46 34.34 -9.24 0.22
N TRP A 47 33.24 -9.67 0.85
CA TRP A 47 32.88 -9.23 2.20
C TRP A 47 33.88 -9.72 3.27
N LYS A 48 34.30 -11.00 3.21
CA LYS A 48 35.31 -11.54 4.14
C LYS A 48 36.65 -10.80 4.01
N ARG A 49 37.09 -10.49 2.79
CA ARG A 49 38.30 -9.68 2.55
C ARG A 49 38.16 -8.25 3.08
N ALA A 50 37.01 -7.61 2.88
CA ALA A 50 36.75 -6.26 3.41
C ALA A 50 36.70 -6.21 4.95
N ARG A 51 36.35 -7.31 5.63
CA ARG A 51 36.33 -7.40 7.10
C ARG A 51 37.73 -7.57 7.70
N ARG A 52 38.61 -8.37 7.09
CA ARG A 52 39.96 -8.71 7.63
C ARG A 52 41.01 -7.62 7.46
N TRP A 53 40.73 -6.56 6.69
CA TRP A 53 41.67 -5.45 6.50
C TRP A 53 41.72 -4.54 7.75
N ARG A 54 42.85 -4.60 8.49
CA ARG A 54 43.27 -3.68 9.56
C ARG A 54 44.33 -2.73 8.99
N CYS A 55 44.07 -1.43 9.00
CA CYS A 55 45.03 -0.41 8.57
C CYS A 55 44.63 0.91 9.23
N ARG A 56 45.60 1.65 9.79
CA ARG A 56 45.37 2.76 10.75
C ARG A 56 45.15 4.13 10.08
N SER A 57 45.42 4.30 8.78
CA SER A 57 45.35 5.61 8.11
C SER A 57 43.91 6.08 7.76
N LYS A 58 43.69 7.41 7.75
CA LYS A 58 42.40 8.03 7.37
C LYS A 58 41.97 7.68 5.94
N ARG A 59 42.91 7.68 4.97
CA ARG A 59 42.66 7.30 3.56
C ARG A 59 42.14 5.87 3.42
N CYS A 60 42.63 4.95 4.26
CA CYS A 60 42.20 3.56 4.27
C CYS A 60 40.77 3.35 4.83
N ARG A 61 40.40 4.10 5.87
CA ARG A 61 39.02 4.11 6.41
C ARG A 61 38.00 4.54 5.36
N ALA A 62 38.30 5.59 4.60
CA ALA A 62 37.46 6.04 3.49
C ALA A 62 37.31 4.97 2.39
N ALA A 63 38.39 4.29 2.01
CA ALA A 63 38.35 3.20 1.03
C ALA A 63 37.51 2.00 1.51
N LYS A 64 37.62 1.63 2.80
CA LYS A 64 36.79 0.58 3.43
C LYS A 64 35.30 0.95 3.42
N GLN A 65 34.97 2.22 3.67
CA GLN A 65 33.60 2.72 3.64
C GLN A 65 33.01 2.74 2.23
N ARG A 66 33.78 3.16 1.21
CA ARG A 66 33.38 3.07 -0.20
C ARG A 66 33.11 1.62 -0.64
N ARG A 67 33.97 0.66 -0.23
CA ARG A 67 33.77 -0.77 -0.51
C ARG A 67 32.51 -1.34 0.16
N LYS A 68 32.26 -1.01 1.43
CA LYS A 68 31.02 -1.37 2.14
C LYS A 68 29.78 -0.81 1.43
N MET A 69 29.83 0.46 1.01
CA MET A 69 28.72 1.12 0.30
C MET A 69 28.45 0.46 -1.07
N ARG A 70 29.49 0.19 -1.86
CA ARG A 70 29.37 -0.53 -3.14
C ARG A 70 28.77 -1.93 -2.96
N PHE A 71 29.16 -2.65 -1.90
CA PHE A 71 28.55 -3.95 -1.56
C PHE A 71 27.06 -3.80 -1.23
N TYR A 72 26.69 -2.82 -0.40
CA TYR A 72 25.31 -2.56 -0.04
C TYR A 72 24.44 -2.21 -1.25
N LEU A 73 24.92 -1.33 -2.13
CA LEU A 73 24.23 -0.96 -3.37
C LEU A 73 24.05 -2.16 -4.31
N ARG A 74 25.07 -3.01 -4.46
CA ARG A 74 24.97 -4.26 -5.25
C ARG A 74 23.97 -5.24 -4.65
N LEU A 75 23.94 -5.38 -3.33
CA LEU A 75 22.97 -6.25 -2.64
C LEU A 75 21.54 -5.74 -2.81
N ARG A 76 21.34 -4.41 -2.69
CA ARG A 76 20.05 -3.75 -2.94
C ARG A 76 19.59 -3.96 -4.38
N ALA A 77 20.46 -3.71 -5.36
CA ALA A 77 20.17 -3.95 -6.78
C ALA A 77 19.81 -5.42 -7.07
N LEU A 78 20.54 -6.37 -6.49
CA LEU A 78 20.26 -7.81 -6.64
C LEU A 78 18.90 -8.19 -6.04
N ARG A 79 18.54 -7.64 -4.86
CA ARG A 79 17.22 -7.84 -4.24
C ARG A 79 16.11 -7.29 -5.13
N HIS A 80 16.27 -6.08 -5.69
CA HIS A 80 15.33 -5.53 -6.67
C HIS A 80 15.21 -6.39 -7.93
N ALA A 81 16.32 -6.90 -8.47
CA ALA A 81 16.30 -7.76 -9.64
C ALA A 81 15.59 -9.11 -9.38
N ILE A 82 15.79 -9.71 -8.20
CA ILE A 82 15.09 -10.93 -7.78
C ILE A 82 13.59 -10.66 -7.62
N ALA A 83 13.22 -9.57 -6.95
CA ALA A 83 11.82 -9.15 -6.82
C ALA A 83 11.15 -8.91 -8.18
N ARG A 84 11.84 -8.20 -9.10
CA ARG A 84 11.37 -8.00 -10.49
C ARG A 84 11.20 -9.33 -11.23
N ARG A 85 12.12 -10.29 -11.05
CA ARG A 85 12.05 -11.60 -11.71
C ARG A 85 10.94 -12.49 -11.13
N GLN A 86 10.66 -12.38 -9.83
CA GLN A 86 9.52 -13.04 -9.20
C GLN A 86 8.19 -12.41 -9.66
N ALA A 87 8.14 -11.08 -9.78
CA ALA A 87 7.00 -10.34 -10.33
C ALA A 87 6.75 -10.61 -11.84
N ARG A 88 7.76 -11.09 -12.57
CA ARG A 88 7.66 -11.53 -13.98
C ARG A 88 7.11 -12.94 -14.17
N ARG A 89 6.87 -13.72 -13.10
CA ARG A 89 6.02 -14.91 -13.26
C ARG A 89 4.62 -14.41 -13.56
N HIS A 90 4.00 -14.89 -14.64
CA HIS A 90 2.60 -14.60 -14.95
C HIS A 90 1.75 -15.06 -13.76
N VAL A 91 1.36 -14.11 -12.92
CA VAL A 91 0.30 -14.30 -11.95
C VAL A 91 -0.99 -14.13 -12.74
N LYS A 92 -1.78 -15.21 -12.84
CA LYS A 92 -3.14 -15.11 -13.40
C LYS A 92 -3.90 -14.11 -12.54
N VAL A 93 -4.39 -13.04 -13.15
CA VAL A 93 -5.27 -12.10 -12.46
C VAL A 93 -6.58 -12.82 -12.20
N THR A 94 -7.05 -12.78 -10.96
CA THR A 94 -8.40 -13.23 -10.59
C THR A 94 -9.15 -12.11 -9.91
N ILE A 95 -10.43 -11.97 -10.24
CA ILE A 95 -11.34 -10.98 -9.66
C ILE A 95 -12.55 -11.75 -9.17
N ALA A 96 -12.82 -11.67 -7.87
CA ALA A 96 -14.07 -12.15 -7.29
C ALA A 96 -14.96 -10.94 -7.02
N ARG A 97 -16.21 -10.99 -7.49
CA ARG A 97 -17.22 -9.97 -7.26
C ARG A 97 -18.24 -10.48 -6.25
N ALA A 98 -18.70 -9.61 -5.37
CA ALA A 98 -19.74 -9.91 -4.40
C ALA A 98 -20.52 -8.64 -4.03
N ARG A 99 -21.74 -8.79 -3.52
CA ARG A 99 -22.43 -7.74 -2.77
C ARG A 99 -22.07 -7.89 -1.30
N VAL A 100 -21.60 -6.81 -0.68
CA VAL A 100 -21.18 -6.80 0.73
C VAL A 100 -21.61 -5.46 1.34
N GLU A 101 -22.47 -5.51 2.36
CA GLU A 101 -22.96 -4.33 3.10
C GLU A 101 -23.60 -3.28 2.18
N GLY A 102 -24.51 -3.71 1.30
CA GLY A 102 -25.18 -2.88 0.29
C GLY A 102 -24.31 -2.48 -0.91
N GLY A 103 -22.99 -2.46 -0.77
CA GLY A 103 -22.07 -2.07 -1.84
C GLY A 103 -21.62 -3.22 -2.75
N GLU A 104 -21.00 -2.85 -3.87
CA GLU A 104 -20.27 -3.79 -4.74
C GLU A 104 -18.84 -3.95 -4.25
N HIS A 105 -18.44 -5.19 -3.98
CA HIS A 105 -17.09 -5.57 -3.59
C HIS A 105 -16.38 -6.32 -4.72
N LEU A 106 -15.16 -5.90 -5.03
CA LEU A 106 -14.23 -6.65 -5.86
C LEU A 106 -12.99 -7.02 -5.04
N ARG A 107 -12.69 -8.32 -4.96
CA ARG A 107 -11.40 -8.82 -4.49
C ARG A 107 -10.53 -9.16 -5.69
N VAL A 108 -9.45 -8.43 -5.87
CA VAL A 108 -8.50 -8.63 -6.97
C VAL A 108 -7.25 -9.29 -6.43
N HIS A 109 -6.81 -10.36 -7.10
CA HIS A 109 -5.50 -10.95 -6.89
C HIS A 109 -4.69 -10.81 -8.16
N SER A 110 -3.53 -10.15 -8.06
CA SER A 110 -2.67 -9.88 -9.20
C SER A 110 -1.18 -9.99 -8.83
N ARG A 111 -0.30 -9.68 -9.78
CA ARG A 111 1.15 -9.63 -9.55
C ARG A 111 1.59 -8.62 -8.49
N TYR A 112 0.76 -7.63 -8.14
CA TYR A 112 1.10 -6.66 -7.08
C TYR A 112 0.58 -7.06 -5.69
N GLY A 113 -0.18 -8.15 -5.60
CA GLY A 113 -0.78 -8.64 -4.36
C GLY A 113 -2.30 -8.72 -4.44
N VAL A 114 -2.92 -8.86 -3.28
CA VAL A 114 -4.37 -8.77 -3.12
C VAL A 114 -4.76 -7.31 -2.92
N TRP A 115 -5.90 -6.88 -3.44
CA TRP A 115 -6.54 -5.66 -2.99
C TRP A 115 -8.05 -5.78 -3.08
N HIS A 116 -8.73 -5.03 -2.21
CA HIS A 116 -10.18 -4.96 -2.19
C HIS A 116 -10.59 -3.59 -2.73
N LEU A 117 -11.64 -3.59 -3.55
CA LEU A 117 -12.32 -2.40 -4.02
C LEU A 117 -13.75 -2.50 -3.52
N TRP A 118 -14.28 -1.41 -3.02
CA TRP A 118 -15.68 -1.34 -2.60
C TRP A 118 -16.25 -0.01 -3.01
N ARG A 119 -17.45 -0.04 -3.56
CA ARG A 119 -18.23 1.16 -3.86
C ARG A 119 -19.63 0.98 -3.27
N PRO A 120 -20.19 2.03 -2.65
CA PRO A 120 -21.52 1.96 -2.09
C PRO A 120 -22.57 1.74 -3.18
N GLU A 121 -23.78 1.41 -2.75
CA GLU A 121 -24.96 1.58 -3.59
C GLU A 121 -25.11 3.05 -4.01
N HIS A 122 -25.64 3.28 -5.21
CA HIS A 122 -25.74 4.62 -5.82
C HIS A 122 -24.41 5.38 -5.95
N TYR A 123 -23.30 4.65 -6.05
CA TYR A 123 -22.01 5.23 -6.37
C TYR A 123 -22.03 5.93 -7.74
N ASP A 124 -21.61 7.20 -7.76
CA ASP A 124 -21.43 8.01 -8.97
C ASP A 124 -19.97 8.41 -9.10
N ALA A 125 -19.28 7.84 -10.10
CA ALA A 125 -17.86 8.06 -10.35
C ALA A 125 -17.51 9.50 -10.73
N ALA A 126 -18.44 10.25 -11.36
CA ALA A 126 -18.21 11.62 -11.79
C ALA A 126 -18.11 12.58 -10.60
N ARG A 127 -18.88 12.29 -9.54
CA ARG A 127 -18.90 13.06 -8.29
C ARG A 127 -18.06 12.44 -7.19
N ALA A 128 -17.68 11.17 -7.29
CA ALA A 128 -17.04 10.46 -6.19
C ALA A 128 -15.61 10.95 -5.89
N GLY A 129 -15.20 10.78 -4.64
CA GLY A 129 -13.78 10.78 -4.26
C GLY A 129 -13.20 9.37 -4.14
N ILE A 130 -11.99 9.27 -3.59
CA ILE A 130 -11.32 7.99 -3.35
C ILE A 130 -10.89 7.91 -1.88
N VAL A 131 -11.18 6.79 -1.22
CA VAL A 131 -10.66 6.47 0.12
C VAL A 131 -9.72 5.29 0.01
N ILE A 132 -8.49 5.43 0.51
CA ILE A 132 -7.50 4.35 0.47
C ILE A 132 -7.10 3.98 1.89
N TYR A 133 -7.44 2.77 2.34
CA TYR A 133 -7.07 2.27 3.66
C TYR A 133 -5.85 1.34 3.57
N HIS A 134 -4.77 1.70 4.26
CA HIS A 134 -3.54 0.93 4.29
C HIS A 134 -3.27 0.34 5.68
N HIS A 135 -3.07 -0.97 5.72
CA HIS A 135 -2.86 -1.72 6.96
C HIS A 135 -1.41 -1.66 7.46
N GLY A 136 -1.23 -2.04 8.74
CA GLY A 136 0.06 -2.19 9.41
C GLY A 136 0.83 -3.48 9.11
N TYR A 137 1.95 -3.68 9.81
CA TYR A 137 2.69 -4.94 9.74
C TYR A 137 1.87 -6.10 10.28
N THR A 138 2.34 -7.32 10.00
CA THR A 138 1.70 -8.61 10.38
C THR A 138 0.26 -8.79 9.90
N ASN A 139 -0.29 -7.82 9.16
CA ASN A 139 -1.60 -7.85 8.53
C ASN A 139 -1.48 -8.01 7.00
N SER A 140 -2.61 -8.18 6.32
CA SER A 140 -2.75 -8.18 4.85
C SER A 140 -4.04 -7.48 4.46
N ALA A 141 -4.21 -7.13 3.19
CA ALA A 141 -5.48 -6.59 2.70
C ALA A 141 -6.69 -7.49 3.08
N ASP A 142 -6.58 -8.80 2.86
CA ASP A 142 -7.63 -9.77 3.22
C ASP A 142 -7.94 -9.80 4.71
N ARG A 143 -6.89 -9.82 5.55
CA ARG A 143 -7.05 -9.92 6.99
C ARG A 143 -7.60 -8.61 7.54
N SER A 144 -7.15 -7.46 7.08
CA SER A 144 -7.73 -6.16 7.45
C SER A 144 -9.18 -6.04 7.01
N TRP A 145 -9.49 -6.40 5.76
CA TRP A 145 -10.86 -6.39 5.23
C TRP A 145 -11.84 -7.12 6.14
N LYS A 146 -11.48 -8.33 6.58
CA LYS A 146 -12.30 -9.16 7.46
C LYS A 146 -12.24 -8.74 8.93
N GLN A 147 -11.05 -8.72 9.53
CA GLN A 147 -10.88 -8.55 10.98
C GLN A 147 -11.19 -7.14 11.45
N PHE A 148 -10.99 -6.13 10.60
CA PHE A 148 -11.38 -4.77 10.93
C PHE A 148 -12.81 -4.47 10.49
N ARG A 149 -13.53 -5.42 9.88
CA ARG A 149 -14.90 -5.21 9.38
C ARG A 149 -14.97 -3.92 8.55
N LEU A 150 -14.06 -3.76 7.59
CA LEU A 150 -14.00 -2.54 6.78
C LEU A 150 -15.29 -2.28 5.99
N PRO A 151 -15.98 -3.29 5.43
CA PRO A 151 -17.20 -3.05 4.64
C PRO A 151 -18.31 -2.32 5.40
N PRO A 152 -18.77 -2.77 6.60
CA PRO A 152 -19.80 -2.04 7.33
C PRO A 152 -19.31 -0.65 7.76
N GLN A 153 -18.01 -0.49 8.01
CA GLN A 153 -17.45 0.82 8.34
C GLN A 153 -17.50 1.78 7.13
N PHE A 154 -17.19 1.31 5.93
CA PHE A 154 -17.30 2.11 4.70
C PHE A 154 -18.75 2.47 4.39
N ALA A 155 -19.68 1.51 4.51
CA ALA A 155 -21.12 1.77 4.34
C ALA A 155 -21.63 2.84 5.31
N ARG A 156 -21.29 2.74 6.60
CA ARG A 156 -21.71 3.71 7.63
C ARG A 156 -21.17 5.11 7.42
N SER A 157 -20.08 5.30 6.68
CA SER A 157 -19.54 6.64 6.38
C SER A 157 -20.43 7.49 5.47
N LYS A 158 -21.35 6.84 4.73
CA LYS A 158 -22.27 7.46 3.75
C LYS A 158 -21.56 8.31 2.68
N ARG A 159 -20.29 8.01 2.39
CA ARG A 159 -19.48 8.75 1.40
C ARG A 159 -19.64 8.14 0.01
N ASN A 160 -19.87 8.98 -1.00
CA ASN A 160 -19.75 8.62 -2.40
C ASN A 160 -18.26 8.53 -2.76
N ALA A 161 -17.68 7.36 -2.54
CA ALA A 161 -16.27 7.13 -2.79
C ALA A 161 -15.98 5.72 -3.30
N LEU A 162 -14.92 5.61 -4.09
CA LEU A 162 -14.27 4.33 -4.34
C LEU A 162 -13.33 4.02 -3.17
N PHE A 163 -13.64 2.99 -2.41
CA PHE A 163 -12.81 2.52 -1.30
C PHE A 163 -11.82 1.47 -1.80
N ILE A 164 -10.54 1.66 -1.49
CA ILE A 164 -9.44 0.82 -1.95
C ILE A 164 -8.66 0.33 -0.72
N VAL A 165 -8.52 -0.97 -0.58
CA VAL A 165 -7.72 -1.62 0.48
C VAL A 165 -6.60 -2.42 -0.18
N PRO A 166 -5.47 -1.79 -0.51
CA PRO A 166 -4.35 -2.48 -1.12
C PRO A 166 -3.53 -3.27 -0.10
N ASP A 167 -2.93 -4.38 -0.54
CA ASP A 167 -1.94 -5.07 0.29
C ASP A 167 -0.67 -4.24 0.44
N GLY A 168 -0.05 -4.39 1.60
CA GLY A 168 1.08 -3.60 2.07
C GLY A 168 2.33 -4.41 2.37
N PRO A 169 3.40 -3.75 2.85
CA PRO A 169 4.52 -4.46 3.45
C PRO A 169 4.09 -5.16 4.74
N HIS A 170 4.27 -6.48 4.83
CA HIS A 170 3.98 -7.22 6.07
C HIS A 170 5.03 -7.02 7.18
N ARG A 171 6.24 -6.55 6.83
CA ARG A 171 7.38 -6.35 7.75
C ARG A 171 8.22 -5.14 7.37
N ARG A 172 9.01 -4.61 8.31
CA ARG A 172 9.83 -3.39 8.11
C ARG A 172 10.80 -3.44 6.94
N TRP A 173 11.40 -4.60 6.69
CA TRP A 173 12.37 -4.77 5.60
C TRP A 173 11.73 -5.16 4.27
N HIS A 174 10.41 -5.37 4.21
CA HIS A 174 9.73 -5.58 2.93
C HIS A 174 9.64 -4.25 2.16
N PRO A 175 9.86 -4.27 0.84
CA PRO A 175 9.68 -3.09 0.00
C PRO A 175 8.20 -2.67 -0.02
N LEU A 176 7.95 -1.40 -0.33
CA LEU A 176 6.59 -0.92 -0.62
C LEU A 176 6.06 -1.66 -1.84
N ARG A 177 4.84 -2.20 -1.73
CA ARG A 177 4.11 -2.77 -2.87
C ARG A 177 3.65 -1.67 -3.82
N TRP A 178 3.22 -0.54 -3.25
CA TRP A 178 2.73 0.64 -3.94
C TRP A 178 3.58 1.87 -3.62
N PRO A 179 4.78 2.01 -4.22
CA PRO A 179 5.65 3.15 -3.95
C PRO A 179 5.13 4.47 -4.51
N THR A 180 4.17 4.46 -5.44
CA THR A 180 3.50 5.65 -5.98
C THR A 180 1.99 5.45 -5.91
N LEU A 181 1.27 6.56 -5.73
CA LEU A 181 -0.18 6.56 -5.73
C LEU A 181 -0.72 6.36 -7.16
N ASP A 182 -0.10 7.01 -8.15
CA ASP A 182 -0.43 6.80 -9.58
C ASP A 182 -0.30 5.34 -9.99
N GLY A 183 0.71 4.64 -9.48
CA GLY A 183 0.94 3.23 -9.78
C GLY A 183 -0.19 2.34 -9.27
N LEU A 184 -0.75 2.67 -8.10
CA LEU A 184 -1.92 1.99 -7.55
C LEU A 184 -3.17 2.28 -8.38
N LEU A 185 -3.49 3.55 -8.62
CA LEU A 185 -4.69 3.93 -9.36
C LEU A 185 -4.67 3.43 -10.81
N ALA A 186 -3.51 3.47 -11.47
CA ALA A 186 -3.35 2.87 -12.80
C ALA A 186 -3.56 1.36 -12.78
N ALA A 187 -3.13 0.66 -11.72
CA ALA A 187 -3.38 -0.77 -11.58
C ALA A 187 -4.86 -1.06 -11.34
N VAL A 188 -5.56 -0.25 -10.53
CA VAL A 188 -7.00 -0.37 -10.32
C VAL A 188 -7.75 -0.21 -11.64
N ARG A 189 -7.51 0.88 -12.38
CA ARG A 189 -8.14 1.14 -13.69
C ARG A 189 -7.89 0.00 -14.68
N LYS A 190 -6.63 -0.43 -14.83
CA LYS A 190 -6.25 -1.44 -15.84
C LYS A 190 -6.67 -2.86 -15.47
N VAL A 191 -6.60 -3.23 -14.20
CA VAL A 191 -6.79 -4.62 -13.75
C VAL A 191 -8.25 -4.88 -13.37
N ALA A 192 -8.87 -3.98 -12.60
CA ALA A 192 -10.23 -4.19 -12.12
C ALA A 192 -11.29 -3.81 -13.15
N LYS A 193 -10.92 -3.07 -14.21
CA LYS A 193 -11.83 -2.57 -15.26
C LYS A 193 -13.05 -1.85 -14.66
N ILE A 194 -12.80 -1.03 -13.65
CA ILE A 194 -13.81 -0.13 -13.07
C ILE A 194 -13.42 1.31 -13.37
N GLU A 195 -14.43 2.17 -13.41
CA GLU A 195 -14.22 3.60 -13.48
C GLU A 195 -13.63 4.11 -12.16
N VAL A 196 -12.51 4.82 -12.27
CA VAL A 196 -11.80 5.41 -11.13
C VAL A 196 -12.03 6.92 -11.19
N PRO A 197 -12.49 7.56 -10.10
CA PRO A 197 -12.73 9.00 -10.11
C PRO A 197 -11.48 9.78 -10.52
N GLU A 198 -11.61 10.63 -11.54
CA GLU A 198 -10.45 11.34 -12.12
C GLU A 198 -10.19 12.69 -11.46
N ARG A 199 -11.25 13.36 -11.00
CA ARG A 199 -11.19 14.72 -10.45
C ARG A 199 -11.44 14.80 -8.94
N GLY A 200 -12.11 13.81 -8.35
CA GLY A 200 -12.46 13.83 -6.93
C GLY A 200 -11.24 13.81 -5.99
N PRO A 201 -11.38 14.32 -4.76
CA PRO A 201 -10.30 14.32 -3.77
C PRO A 201 -9.96 12.90 -3.32
N ILE A 202 -8.71 12.72 -2.89
CA ILE A 202 -8.22 11.45 -2.33
C ILE A 202 -8.02 11.62 -0.84
N VAL A 203 -8.62 10.71 -0.08
CA VAL A 203 -8.40 10.53 1.36
C VAL A 203 -7.58 9.27 1.56
N VAL A 204 -6.46 9.39 2.26
CA VAL A 204 -5.60 8.25 2.58
C VAL A 204 -5.62 7.98 4.07
N VAL A 205 -5.89 6.73 4.44
CA VAL A 205 -5.96 6.26 5.81
C VAL A 205 -4.83 5.26 6.02
N ALA A 206 -4.03 5.45 7.07
CA ALA A 206 -3.07 4.44 7.50
C ALA A 206 -3.34 4.01 8.92
N HIS A 207 -3.34 2.70 9.12
CA HIS A 207 -3.18 2.10 10.44
C HIS A 207 -1.74 1.63 10.63
N SER A 208 -1.19 1.91 11.81
CA SER A 208 0.09 1.34 12.22
C SER A 208 1.20 1.58 11.18
N ALA A 209 1.92 0.53 10.75
CA ALA A 209 2.96 0.62 9.74
C ALA A 209 2.49 0.98 8.31
N GLY A 210 1.19 1.12 8.06
CA GLY A 210 0.65 1.71 6.82
C GLY A 210 1.22 3.11 6.57
N PHE A 211 1.64 3.78 7.64
CA PHE A 211 2.45 4.99 7.65
C PHE A 211 3.54 5.03 6.56
N ARG A 212 4.32 3.97 6.39
CA ARG A 212 5.46 3.99 5.45
C ARG A 212 5.03 4.12 4.00
N THR A 213 3.87 3.57 3.66
CA THR A 213 3.32 3.72 2.31
C THR A 213 2.84 5.15 2.13
N LEU A 214 2.09 5.68 3.10
CA LEU A 214 1.59 7.06 3.05
C LEU A 214 2.71 8.09 3.08
N GLU A 215 3.77 7.90 3.87
CA GLU A 215 4.97 8.73 3.90
C GLU A 215 5.56 8.87 2.48
N SER A 216 5.64 7.76 1.74
CA SER A 216 6.09 7.75 0.35
C SER A 216 5.10 8.39 -0.63
N TRP A 217 3.82 8.51 -0.27
CA TRP A 217 2.81 9.15 -1.12
C TRP A 217 2.76 10.65 -0.88
N VAL A 218 2.75 11.08 0.37
CA VAL A 218 2.67 12.51 0.71
C VAL A 218 4.01 13.22 0.51
N GLY A 219 5.14 12.49 0.52
CA GLY A 219 6.46 13.02 0.18
C GLY A 219 6.74 13.17 -1.32
N LYS A 220 5.72 13.08 -2.18
CA LYS A 220 5.83 13.24 -3.64
C LYS A 220 4.89 14.36 -4.10
N SER A 221 5.20 14.93 -5.26
CA SER A 221 4.40 15.96 -5.94
C SER A 221 4.01 15.49 -7.34
N GLY A 222 2.93 16.06 -7.88
CA GLY A 222 2.43 15.76 -9.22
C GLY A 222 1.43 14.61 -9.27
N GLY A 223 0.56 14.63 -10.29
CA GLY A 223 -0.37 13.52 -10.59
C GLY A 223 -1.36 13.27 -9.45
N ALA A 224 -1.59 11.99 -9.12
CA ALA A 224 -2.51 11.62 -8.05
C ALA A 224 -2.08 12.13 -6.66
N HIS A 225 -0.80 12.44 -6.47
CA HIS A 225 -0.27 12.94 -5.20
C HIS A 225 -0.86 14.31 -4.82
N ASP A 226 -1.10 15.18 -5.81
CA ASP A 226 -1.67 16.51 -5.57
C ASP A 226 -3.16 16.47 -5.20
N ARG A 227 -3.84 15.38 -5.58
CA ARG A 227 -5.24 15.12 -5.23
C ARG A 227 -5.42 14.62 -3.80
N VAL A 228 -4.35 14.25 -3.09
CA VAL A 228 -4.43 13.87 -1.67
C VAL A 228 -4.81 15.09 -0.86
N ARG A 229 -6.09 15.17 -0.49
CA ARG A 229 -6.69 16.28 0.25
C ARG A 229 -6.63 16.04 1.75
N GLU A 230 -6.81 14.79 2.16
CA GLU A 230 -6.86 14.44 3.58
C GLU A 230 -6.07 13.19 3.91
N VAL A 231 -5.43 13.22 5.08
CA VAL A 231 -4.68 12.10 5.65
C VAL A 231 -5.27 11.77 7.02
N ILE A 232 -5.67 10.52 7.20
CA ILE A 232 -6.07 9.98 8.50
C ILE A 232 -5.02 8.99 8.97
N LEU A 233 -4.41 9.25 10.12
CA LEU A 233 -3.45 8.35 10.76
C LEU A 233 -4.11 7.72 11.99
N LEU A 234 -4.36 6.41 11.92
CA LEU A 234 -4.86 5.58 13.01
C LEU A 234 -3.68 4.93 13.71
N ASP A 235 -3.21 5.59 14.76
CA ASP A 235 -2.01 5.25 15.52
C ASP A 235 -0.81 4.91 14.64
N ALA A 236 -0.57 5.81 13.69
CA ALA A 236 0.33 5.57 12.58
C ALA A 236 1.44 6.61 12.46
N LEU A 237 1.48 7.70 13.25
CA LEU A 237 2.51 8.73 13.08
C LEU A 237 3.86 8.29 13.69
N TYR A 238 4.50 7.29 13.08
CA TYR A 238 5.82 6.80 13.44
C TYR A 238 6.93 7.59 12.73
N GLY A 239 8.19 7.39 13.14
CA GLY A 239 9.34 7.74 12.29
C GLY A 239 9.43 9.23 11.92
N SER A 240 9.68 9.53 10.64
CA SER A 240 9.88 10.91 10.17
C SER A 240 8.55 11.61 9.94
N THR A 241 8.31 12.73 10.63
CA THR A 241 7.13 13.57 10.39
C THR A 241 7.30 14.55 9.24
N LYS A 242 8.51 14.66 8.67
CA LYS A 242 8.81 15.67 7.65
C LYS A 242 7.90 15.58 6.41
N PRO A 243 7.68 14.40 5.78
CA PRO A 243 6.83 14.33 4.60
C PRO A 243 5.39 14.79 4.87
N PHE A 244 4.84 14.48 6.05
CA PHE A 244 3.49 14.93 6.44
C PHE A 244 3.45 16.41 6.73
N ARG A 245 4.49 16.95 7.36
CA ARG A 245 4.63 18.39 7.61
C ARG A 245 4.71 19.16 6.30
N ASP A 246 5.62 18.79 5.40
CA ASP A 246 5.79 19.45 4.11
C ASP A 246 4.49 19.36 3.29
N TRP A 247 3.80 18.20 3.33
CA TRP A 247 2.52 18.01 2.67
C TRP A 247 1.43 18.93 3.21
N ILE A 248 1.21 18.99 4.54
CA ILE A 248 0.16 19.83 5.11
C ILE A 248 0.45 21.33 4.94
N GLU A 249 1.73 21.72 4.95
CA GLU A 249 2.15 23.11 4.73
C GLU A 249 2.05 23.54 3.27
N GLY A 250 2.28 22.63 2.32
CA GLY A 250 2.28 22.95 0.90
C GLY A 250 0.92 23.30 0.29
N ASN A 251 -0.20 23.16 1.02
CA ASN A 251 -1.50 23.60 0.54
C ASN A 251 -2.48 23.85 1.70
N ALA A 252 -3.04 25.06 1.79
CA ALA A 252 -3.99 25.47 2.82
C ALA A 252 -5.25 24.58 2.89
N LYS A 253 -5.65 23.98 1.77
CA LYS A 253 -6.83 23.10 1.67
C LYS A 253 -6.58 21.68 2.20
N ARG A 254 -5.33 21.29 2.45
CA ARG A 254 -5.01 19.95 2.99
C ARG A 254 -5.37 19.85 4.46
N ARG A 255 -5.83 18.67 4.88
CA ARG A 255 -6.26 18.40 6.26
C ARG A 255 -5.73 17.08 6.79
N MET A 256 -5.47 17.00 8.08
CA MET A 256 -4.92 15.81 8.71
C MET A 256 -5.65 15.49 10.01
N ILE A 257 -6.09 14.24 10.15
CA ILE A 257 -6.62 13.71 11.42
C ILE A 257 -5.67 12.64 11.94
N ILE A 258 -5.25 12.79 13.20
CA ILE A 258 -4.26 11.92 13.82
C ILE A 258 -4.85 11.35 15.10
N VAL A 259 -5.16 10.06 15.10
CA VAL A 259 -5.56 9.32 16.28
C VAL A 259 -4.31 8.68 16.88
N GLY A 260 -3.97 9.00 18.14
CA GLY A 260 -2.78 8.46 18.79
C GLY A 260 -3.09 7.58 20.00
N ALA A 261 -2.54 6.36 20.00
CA ALA A 261 -2.44 5.48 21.17
C ALA A 261 -0.95 5.26 21.50
N ASP A 262 -0.26 4.37 20.80
CA ASP A 262 1.18 4.12 20.97
C ASP A 262 2.01 5.32 20.46
N THR A 263 1.55 5.94 19.38
CA THR A 263 2.18 7.11 18.75
C THR A 263 1.74 8.44 19.39
N ARG A 264 0.97 8.41 20.50
CA ARG A 264 0.34 9.58 21.13
C ARG A 264 1.28 10.75 21.35
N ARG A 265 2.51 10.50 21.82
CA ARG A 265 3.49 11.56 22.10
C ARG A 265 3.86 12.29 20.81
N GLN A 266 4.24 11.53 19.79
CA GLN A 266 4.64 12.08 18.50
C GLN A 266 3.48 12.81 17.80
N ALA A 267 2.29 12.22 17.83
CA ALA A 267 1.06 12.81 17.31
C ALA A 267 0.70 14.13 18.00
N TYR A 268 0.76 14.16 19.34
CA TYR A 268 0.48 15.36 20.13
C TYR A 268 1.45 16.50 19.79
N TRP A 269 2.76 16.21 19.73
CA TRP A 269 3.76 17.23 19.41
C TRP A 269 3.67 17.72 17.97
N PHE A 270 3.33 16.84 17.03
CA PHE A 270 3.08 17.24 15.64
C PHE A 270 1.94 18.26 15.55
N ALA A 271 0.80 17.98 16.20
CA ALA A 271 -0.34 18.89 16.20
C ALA A 271 -0.06 20.18 16.99
N ARG A 272 0.60 20.08 18.16
CA ARG A 272 0.96 21.24 19.00
C ARG A 272 1.89 22.22 18.28
N ALA A 273 2.77 21.74 17.42
CA ALA A 273 3.70 22.58 16.68
C ALA A 273 3.04 23.42 15.57
N LYS A 274 1.71 23.33 15.38
CA LYS A 274 0.97 24.08 14.37
C LYS A 274 0.00 25.07 15.03
N PRO A 275 -0.03 26.34 14.62
CA PRO A 275 -0.97 27.32 15.16
C PRO A 275 -2.43 26.95 14.86
N TYR A 276 -2.67 26.24 13.75
CA TYR A 276 -3.98 25.70 13.34
C TYR A 276 -4.23 24.26 13.86
N GLY A 277 -3.40 23.77 14.79
CA GLY A 277 -3.52 22.43 15.36
C GLY A 277 -4.52 22.37 16.51
N VAL A 278 -5.57 21.56 16.36
CA VAL A 278 -6.58 21.29 17.39
C VAL A 278 -6.31 19.93 18.01
N ARG A 279 -6.53 19.81 19.32
CA ARG A 279 -6.22 18.61 20.11
C ARG A 279 -7.39 18.28 21.02
N ARG A 280 -7.82 17.02 21.00
CA ARG A 280 -8.89 16.47 21.84
C ARG A 280 -8.39 15.30 22.68
N ARG A 281 -8.88 15.20 23.92
CA ARG A 281 -8.44 14.18 24.89
C ARG A 281 -9.01 12.78 24.68
N ARG A 282 -10.08 12.63 23.87
CA ARG A 282 -10.79 11.37 23.63
C ARG A 282 -11.41 11.38 22.23
N ILE A 283 -11.54 10.20 21.61
CA ILE A 283 -12.30 10.05 20.36
C ILE A 283 -13.80 10.00 20.71
N PRO A 284 -14.66 10.90 20.18
CA PRO A 284 -16.11 10.88 20.42
C PRO A 284 -16.80 9.73 19.69
N HIS A 285 -17.89 9.20 20.26
CA HIS A 285 -18.66 8.12 19.64
C HIS A 285 -19.45 8.57 18.40
N GLU A 286 -19.69 9.87 18.24
CA GLU A 286 -20.52 10.47 17.21
C GLU A 286 -19.98 11.82 16.73
N LEU A 287 -20.40 12.23 15.53
CA LEU A 287 -19.92 13.44 14.87
C LEU A 287 -20.41 14.74 15.53
N SER A 288 -21.62 14.73 16.10
CA SER A 288 -22.24 15.84 16.84
C SER A 288 -21.41 16.31 18.03
N ALA A 289 -20.69 15.39 18.68
CA ALA A 289 -19.87 15.67 19.86
C ALA A 289 -18.54 16.41 19.56
N PHE A 290 -18.23 16.65 18.28
CA PHE A 290 -17.16 17.56 17.89
C PHE A 290 -17.68 19.01 17.89
N SER A 291 -16.86 19.94 18.32
CA SER A 291 -17.08 21.37 18.09
C SER A 291 -16.87 21.73 16.61
N ALA A 292 -17.40 22.87 16.17
CA ALA A 292 -17.11 23.40 14.83
C ALA A 292 -15.59 23.55 14.60
N ARG A 293 -14.88 24.10 15.58
CA ARG A 293 -13.42 24.22 15.56
C ARG A 293 -12.69 22.89 15.34
N GLU A 294 -13.16 21.80 15.95
CA GLU A 294 -12.57 20.47 15.71
C GLU A 294 -12.95 19.92 14.34
N ARG A 295 -14.20 20.09 13.89
CA ARG A 295 -14.66 19.66 12.57
C ARG A 295 -14.02 20.40 11.41
N GLU A 296 -13.52 21.61 11.62
CA GLU A 296 -12.88 22.46 10.60
C GLU A 296 -11.36 22.49 10.73
N ALA A 297 -10.80 21.84 11.75
CA ALA A 297 -9.37 21.83 12.00
C ALA A 297 -8.59 21.28 10.80
N ARG A 298 -7.57 22.04 10.37
CA ARG A 298 -6.59 21.57 9.37
C ARG A 298 -5.73 20.45 9.92
N VAL A 299 -5.40 20.48 11.21
CA VAL A 299 -4.76 19.35 11.90
C VAL A 299 -5.55 19.08 13.17
N LEU A 300 -6.17 17.90 13.24
CA LEU A 300 -6.88 17.43 14.42
C LEU A 300 -6.15 16.24 15.03
N TYR A 301 -5.70 16.38 16.26
CA TYR A 301 -5.19 15.27 17.06
C TYR A 301 -6.26 14.78 18.03
N LEU A 302 -6.52 13.48 17.99
CA LEU A 302 -7.38 12.77 18.94
C LEU A 302 -6.54 11.81 19.76
N ARG A 303 -6.51 12.01 21.08
CA ARG A 303 -5.97 10.98 21.99
C ARG A 303 -6.96 9.83 22.05
N SER A 304 -6.49 8.63 21.70
CA SER A 304 -7.30 7.42 21.77
C SER A 304 -7.46 6.93 23.21
N GLN A 305 -8.69 6.57 23.58
CA GLN A 305 -9.00 5.74 24.74
C GLN A 305 -8.91 4.23 24.43
N LEU A 306 -8.79 3.88 23.15
CA LEU A 306 -8.67 2.51 22.66
C LEU A 306 -7.20 2.17 22.39
N ASP A 307 -6.83 0.91 22.56
CA ASP A 307 -5.50 0.42 22.19
C ASP A 307 -5.26 0.45 20.66
N HIS A 308 -4.01 0.18 20.28
CA HIS A 308 -3.50 0.15 18.91
C HIS A 308 -4.39 -0.58 17.90
N SER A 309 -4.96 -1.73 18.28
CA SER A 309 -5.76 -2.58 17.39
C SER A 309 -7.26 -2.36 17.57
N SER A 310 -7.71 -2.02 18.77
CA SER A 310 -9.11 -1.84 19.09
C SER A 310 -9.73 -0.66 18.33
N MET A 311 -8.97 0.41 18.07
CA MET A 311 -9.49 1.57 17.33
C MET A 311 -9.91 1.28 15.88
N VAL A 312 -9.24 0.33 15.20
CA VAL A 312 -9.59 -0.02 13.81
C VAL A 312 -10.68 -1.09 13.73
N LYS A 313 -10.91 -1.82 14.83
CA LYS A 313 -12.00 -2.80 14.97
C LYS A 313 -13.29 -2.17 15.49
N ALA A 314 -13.17 -1.07 16.23
CA ALA A 314 -14.31 -0.33 16.75
C ALA A 314 -15.15 0.20 15.60
N ALA A 315 -16.40 -0.27 15.51
CA ALA A 315 -17.29 -0.04 14.37
C ALA A 315 -17.75 1.42 14.19
N TRP A 316 -17.27 2.35 15.03
CA TRP A 316 -17.65 3.76 15.03
C TRP A 316 -16.49 4.70 14.74
N VAL A 317 -15.22 4.30 14.96
CA VAL A 317 -14.07 5.22 14.81
C VAL A 317 -13.85 5.59 13.35
N LEU A 318 -13.59 4.63 12.47
CA LEU A 318 -13.32 4.93 11.06
C LEU A 318 -14.52 5.55 10.34
N PRO A 319 -15.78 5.10 10.52
CA PRO A 319 -16.94 5.70 9.87
C PRO A 319 -17.12 7.16 10.26
N MET A 320 -17.03 7.48 11.55
CA MET A 320 -17.15 8.85 12.05
C MET A 320 -16.05 9.74 11.48
N LEU A 321 -14.80 9.25 11.44
CA LEU A 321 -13.69 10.03 10.85
C LEU A 321 -13.87 10.24 9.35
N LEU A 322 -14.39 9.25 8.63
CA LEU A 322 -14.77 9.38 7.22
C LEU A 322 -16.03 10.23 7.01
N GLU A 323 -16.83 10.46 8.06
CA GLU A 323 -17.95 11.38 8.00
C GLU A 323 -17.48 12.84 8.07
N MET A 324 -16.36 13.08 8.76
CA MET A 324 -15.71 14.39 8.91
C MET A 324 -14.98 14.88 7.65
N VAL A 325 -14.55 13.97 6.77
CA VAL A 325 -13.76 14.36 5.58
C VAL A 325 -14.63 15.01 4.51
N GLU A 326 -14.02 15.88 3.71
CA GLU A 326 -14.58 16.60 2.57
C GLU A 326 -14.74 15.69 1.34
N LEU A 327 -15.51 14.61 1.52
CA LEU A 327 -15.98 13.73 0.45
C LEU A 327 -17.48 13.91 0.22
N PRO A 328 -17.93 13.90 -1.04
CA PRO A 328 -19.36 13.95 -1.35
C PRO A 328 -20.12 12.82 -0.66
N LYS A 329 -21.35 13.13 -0.23
CA LYS A 329 -22.27 12.12 0.28
C LYS A 329 -22.87 11.32 -0.89
N ILE A 330 -23.27 10.09 -0.62
CA ILE A 330 -24.07 9.29 -1.57
C ILE A 330 -25.36 10.06 -1.86
N GLY A 331 -25.71 10.19 -3.14
CA GLY A 331 -26.95 10.83 -3.56
C GLY A 331 -28.17 9.97 -3.21
N PRO A 332 -29.39 10.51 -3.33
CA PRO A 332 -30.58 9.66 -3.31
C PRO A 332 -30.50 8.60 -4.43
N PRO A 333 -31.26 7.49 -4.33
CA PRO A 333 -31.44 6.59 -5.45
C PRO A 333 -31.85 7.40 -6.68
N ASN A 334 -31.22 7.17 -7.83
CA ASN A 334 -31.72 7.73 -9.07
C ASN A 334 -33.07 7.05 -9.35
N SER A 335 -34.17 7.75 -9.08
CA SER A 335 -35.53 7.38 -9.45
C SER A 335 -35.70 7.32 -10.97
#